data_AF-A0A926A9R5-F1
#
_entry.id   AF-A0A926A9R5-F1
#
_cell.length_a   1.000
_cell.length_b   1.000
_cell.length_c   1.000
_cell.angle_alpha   90.00
_cell.angle_beta   90.00
_cell.angle_gamma   90.00
#
_symmetry.space_group_name_H-M   'P 1'
#
loop_
_entity.id
_entity.type
_entity.pdbx_description
1 polymer ?
#
loop_
_entity_poly.entity_id
_entity_poly.type
_entity_poly.pdbx_seq_one_letter_code
_entity_poly.pdbx_strand_id
1 'polypeptide(L)'
;MTNTTPPLTELVDAVAPARRRHHELIDAACAWQVGRHRQTDPVLFALICAATESSYDEFTATRWTRVGTYQVARAEIPDWCSRHRCLWPDATLDALWNWFDFLHETGRMDRASDPVAELRKPLACYGRLDQHGNPLPRGVGREIECECFLPYRETAELLGELARQSERTGEHPLDPLRRALGRATGRDEGRDDGRSWSTSGS
;
A
#
# COMPACT_ATOMS: atom_id res chain seq x y z
N MET A 1 21.64 8.78 36.77
CA MET A 1 21.92 8.56 35.33
C MET A 1 20.94 9.42 34.55
N THR A 2 21.38 10.56 34.02
CA THR A 2 20.55 11.45 33.20
C THR A 2 20.30 10.77 31.86
N ASN A 3 19.09 10.25 31.69
CA ASN A 3 18.63 9.59 30.47
C ASN A 3 18.41 10.66 29.41
N THR A 4 19.48 11.07 28.74
CA THR A 4 19.41 12.10 27.71
C THR A 4 19.09 11.39 26.40
N THR A 5 17.79 11.24 26.11
CA THR A 5 17.35 10.86 24.76
C THR A 5 18.02 11.82 23.78
N PRO A 6 18.79 11.34 22.80
CA PRO A 6 19.48 12.27 21.92
C PRO A 6 18.45 13.09 21.11
N PRO A 7 18.82 14.24 20.53
CA PRO A 7 17.87 15.10 19.82
C PRO A 7 17.25 14.40 18.59
N LEU A 8 16.07 14.86 18.19
CA LEU A 8 15.44 14.47 16.92
C LEU A 8 16.25 15.05 15.75
N THR A 9 16.26 14.32 14.64
CA THR A 9 16.82 14.78 13.37
C THR A 9 15.74 15.52 12.60
N GLU A 10 16.07 16.71 12.07
CA GLU A 10 15.17 17.40 11.13
C GLU A 10 14.96 16.56 9.87
N LEU A 11 13.72 16.49 9.38
CA LEU A 11 13.40 15.59 8.27
C LEU A 11 14.21 15.92 7.01
N VAL A 12 14.41 17.21 6.72
CA VAL A 12 15.20 17.69 5.57
C VAL A 12 16.64 17.14 5.59
N ASP A 13 17.25 17.04 6.77
CA ASP A 13 18.60 16.50 6.93
C ASP A 13 18.59 14.97 6.82
N ALA A 14 17.59 14.32 7.43
CA ALA A 14 17.44 12.88 7.39
C ALA A 14 17.28 12.35 5.95
N VAL A 15 16.47 13.02 5.12
CA VAL A 15 16.21 12.60 3.73
C VAL A 15 17.24 13.11 2.73
N ALA A 16 18.20 13.95 3.14
CA ALA A 16 19.20 14.53 2.23
C ALA A 16 19.95 13.48 1.37
N PRO A 17 20.33 12.29 1.90
CA PRO A 17 20.94 11.25 1.07
C PRO A 17 20.01 10.69 -0.02
N ALA A 18 18.72 10.51 0.29
CA ALA A 18 17.73 10.07 -0.70
C ALA A 18 17.46 11.17 -1.72
N ARG A 19 17.34 12.44 -1.27
CA ARG A 19 17.19 13.59 -2.15
C ARG A 19 18.32 13.71 -3.17
N ARG A 20 19.58 13.49 -2.76
CA ARG A 20 20.73 13.50 -3.70
C ARG A 20 20.65 12.36 -4.72
N ARG A 21 20.30 11.15 -4.29
CA ARG A 21 20.21 9.99 -5.19
C ARG A 21 19.07 10.09 -6.20
N HIS A 22 17.92 10.65 -5.78
CA HIS A 22 16.72 10.78 -6.60
C HIS A 22 16.49 12.20 -7.13
N HIS A 23 17.53 13.05 -7.13
CA HIS A 23 17.38 14.47 -7.44
C HIS A 23 16.68 14.72 -8.78
N GLU A 24 17.04 13.99 -9.85
CA GLU A 24 16.41 14.13 -11.16
C GLU A 24 14.90 13.85 -11.13
N LEU A 25 14.47 12.82 -10.39
CA LEU A 25 13.06 12.44 -10.28
C LEU A 25 12.29 13.44 -9.42
N ILE A 26 12.88 13.88 -8.30
CA ILE A 26 12.29 14.85 -7.39
C ILE A 26 12.18 16.22 -8.07
N ASP A 27 13.22 16.68 -8.76
CA ASP A 27 13.23 17.96 -9.49
C ASP A 27 12.19 17.94 -10.62
N ALA A 28 12.04 16.81 -11.32
CA ALA A 28 10.97 16.64 -12.30
C ALA A 28 9.57 16.70 -11.66
N ALA A 29 9.38 16.12 -10.48
CA ALA A 29 8.12 16.19 -9.74
C ALA A 29 7.83 17.63 -9.25
N CYS A 30 8.86 18.38 -8.86
CA CYS A 30 8.74 19.79 -8.50
C CYS A 30 8.34 20.65 -9.71
N ALA A 31 9.00 20.43 -10.85
CA ALA A 31 8.68 21.14 -12.10
C ALA A 31 7.26 20.83 -12.58
N TRP A 32 6.82 19.58 -12.48
CA TRP A 32 5.47 19.15 -12.85
C TRP A 32 4.36 19.84 -12.03
N GLN A 33 4.64 20.26 -10.79
CA GLN A 33 3.68 20.96 -9.95
C GLN A 33 3.52 22.45 -10.25
N VAL A 34 4.39 23.05 -11.06
CA VAL A 34 4.33 24.49 -11.35
C VAL A 34 2.99 24.82 -12.01
N GLY A 35 2.23 25.72 -11.37
CA GLY A 35 0.90 26.13 -11.84
C GLY A 35 -0.25 25.19 -11.44
N ARG A 36 0.01 24.11 -10.70
CA ARG A 36 -1.04 23.22 -10.17
C ARG A 36 -1.49 23.70 -8.79
N HIS A 37 -2.75 23.43 -8.46
CA HIS A 37 -3.38 23.89 -7.22
C HIS A 37 -2.81 23.26 -5.95
N ARG A 38 -2.28 22.04 -6.04
CA ARG A 38 -1.68 21.34 -4.90
C ARG A 38 -0.17 21.26 -5.10
N GLN A 39 0.56 21.76 -4.10
CA GLN A 39 2.01 21.64 -4.05
C GLN A 39 2.42 20.74 -2.89
N THR A 40 3.36 19.84 -3.16
CA THR A 40 3.99 18.94 -2.21
C THR A 40 5.41 19.43 -1.95
N ASP A 41 5.79 19.54 -0.67
CA ASP A 41 7.17 19.82 -0.30
C ASP A 41 8.12 18.75 -0.87
N PRO A 42 9.21 19.13 -1.58
CA PRO A 42 10.20 18.20 -2.11
C PRO A 42 10.80 17.25 -1.06
N VAL A 43 10.82 17.65 0.22
CA VAL A 43 11.23 16.81 1.36
C VAL A 43 10.34 15.58 1.49
N LEU A 44 9.03 15.70 1.23
CA LEU A 44 8.10 14.58 1.31
C LEU A 44 8.29 13.59 0.14
N PHE A 45 8.66 14.07 -1.05
CA PHE A 45 9.07 13.18 -2.13
C PHE A 45 10.37 12.44 -1.82
N ALA A 46 11.34 13.14 -1.24
CA ALA A 46 12.58 12.50 -0.80
C ALA A 46 12.31 11.43 0.28
N LEU A 47 11.35 11.67 1.19
CA LEU A 47 10.91 10.67 2.17
C LEU A 47 10.27 9.44 1.50
N ILE A 48 9.38 9.63 0.52
CA ILE A 48 8.78 8.54 -0.24
C ILE A 48 9.88 7.70 -0.91
N CYS A 49 10.82 8.35 -1.60
CA CYS A 49 11.97 7.66 -2.20
C CYS A 49 12.78 6.89 -1.14
N ALA A 50 13.12 7.51 -0.01
CA ALA A 50 13.93 6.88 1.05
C ALA A 50 13.25 5.64 1.66
N ALA A 51 11.95 5.72 1.91
CA ALA A 51 11.18 4.61 2.44
C ALA A 51 11.09 3.45 1.45
N THR A 52 10.91 3.74 0.14
CA THR A 52 10.84 2.67 -0.88
C THR A 52 12.16 1.94 -1.11
N GLU A 53 13.31 2.57 -0.88
CA GLU A 53 14.62 1.91 -0.99
C GLU A 53 14.90 0.90 0.12
N SER A 54 14.26 1.09 1.27
CA SER A 54 14.46 0.25 2.45
C SER A 54 13.57 -0.98 2.44
N SER A 55 12.64 -1.06 1.49
CA SER A 55 11.75 -2.20 1.30
C SER A 55 12.52 -3.40 0.75
N TYR A 56 12.28 -4.57 1.34
CA TYR A 56 12.88 -5.83 0.92
C TYR A 56 12.20 -6.44 -0.33
N ASP A 57 11.04 -5.93 -0.76
CA ASP A 57 10.23 -6.53 -1.85
C ASP A 57 9.64 -5.51 -2.87
N GLU A 58 9.67 -5.92 -4.15
CA GLU A 58 8.86 -5.60 -5.35
C GLU A 58 8.44 -4.18 -5.76
N PHE A 59 8.57 -3.15 -4.92
CA PHE A 59 8.23 -1.77 -5.28
C PHE A 59 9.42 -0.83 -5.14
N THR A 60 9.45 0.20 -6.00
CA THR A 60 10.51 1.22 -6.04
C THR A 60 9.87 2.59 -6.05
N ALA A 61 10.67 3.66 -6.09
CA ALA A 61 10.14 5.02 -6.23
C ALA A 61 9.20 5.18 -7.46
N THR A 62 9.34 4.35 -8.50
CA THR A 62 8.56 4.41 -9.75
C THR A 62 7.67 3.19 -10.02
N ARG A 63 7.81 2.09 -9.27
CA ARG A 63 7.01 0.87 -9.42
C ARG A 63 6.17 0.65 -8.17
N TRP A 64 4.84 0.63 -8.32
CA TRP A 64 3.92 0.60 -7.18
C TRP A 64 2.82 -0.45 -7.35
N THR A 65 2.51 -1.17 -6.28
CA THR A 65 1.33 -2.03 -6.21
C THR A 65 0.37 -1.49 -5.14
N ARG A 66 -0.89 -1.95 -5.16
CA ARG A 66 -1.87 -1.62 -4.12
C ARG A 66 -1.38 -2.05 -2.73
N VAL A 67 -0.82 -3.26 -2.65
CA VAL A 67 -0.25 -3.80 -1.41
C VAL A 67 0.99 -3.00 -0.99
N GLY A 68 1.90 -2.69 -1.92
CA GLY A 68 3.09 -1.89 -1.64
C GLY A 68 2.76 -0.48 -1.17
N THR A 69 1.75 0.16 -1.77
CA THR A 69 1.27 1.49 -1.33
C THR A 69 0.79 1.45 0.11
N TYR A 70 0.00 0.43 0.47
CA TYR A 70 -0.47 0.24 1.83
C TYR A 70 0.70 -0.02 2.80
N GLN A 71 1.64 -0.89 2.43
CA GLN A 71 2.82 -1.20 3.24
C GLN A 71 3.69 0.03 3.48
N VAL A 72 3.94 0.83 2.44
CA VAL A 72 4.72 2.07 2.55
C VAL A 72 4.05 3.06 3.50
N ALA A 73 2.76 3.28 3.33
CA ALA A 73 1.98 4.21 4.15
C ALA A 73 1.88 3.76 5.62
N ARG A 74 1.71 2.46 5.87
CA ARG A 74 1.45 1.92 7.20
C ARG A 74 2.73 1.60 7.99
N ALA A 75 3.78 1.14 7.32
CA ALA A 75 4.95 0.53 7.96
C ALA A 75 6.26 1.18 7.49
N GLU A 76 6.55 1.23 6.20
CA GLU A 76 7.90 1.63 5.75
C GLU A 76 8.24 3.08 6.09
N ILE A 77 7.33 4.03 5.85
CA ILE A 77 7.58 5.44 6.21
C ILE A 77 7.68 5.61 7.74
N PRO A 78 6.73 5.13 8.57
CA PRO A 78 6.85 5.21 10.03
C PRO A 78 8.14 4.56 10.57
N ASP A 79 8.50 3.38 10.07
CA ASP A 79 9.70 2.66 10.51
C ASP A 79 10.97 3.39 10.07
N TRP A 80 11.01 3.89 8.83
CA TRP A 80 12.12 4.69 8.33
C TRP A 80 12.31 5.95 9.17
N CYS A 81 11.22 6.70 9.44
CA CYS A 81 11.27 7.90 10.28
C CYS A 81 11.78 7.58 11.69
N SER A 82 11.33 6.47 12.27
CA SER A 82 11.77 6.01 13.59
C SER A 82 13.25 5.65 13.61
N ARG A 83 13.74 4.91 12.59
CA ARG A 83 15.16 4.54 12.43
C ARG A 83 16.07 5.75 12.25
N HIS A 84 15.59 6.79 11.56
CA HIS A 84 16.33 8.04 11.33
C HIS A 84 16.02 9.15 12.35
N ARG A 85 15.15 8.85 13.32
CA ARG A 85 14.82 9.70 14.47
C ARG A 85 14.23 11.04 14.08
N CYS A 86 13.41 11.06 13.05
CA CYS A 86 12.62 12.21 12.64
C CYS A 86 11.13 11.96 12.90
N LEU A 87 10.36 13.04 13.00
CA LEU A 87 8.91 12.96 13.12
C LEU A 87 8.30 12.55 11.77
N TRP A 88 7.25 11.74 11.83
CA TRP A 88 6.47 11.38 10.67
C TRP A 88 5.55 12.54 10.26
N PRO A 89 5.62 13.07 9.03
CA PRO A 89 4.76 14.17 8.60
C PRO A 89 3.31 13.74 8.32
N ASP A 90 2.34 14.52 8.79
CA ASP A 90 0.92 14.27 8.54
C ASP A 90 0.56 14.33 7.03
N ALA A 91 1.28 15.16 6.26
CA ALA A 91 1.03 15.38 4.83
C ALA A 91 1.59 14.26 3.92
N THR A 92 2.16 13.18 4.46
CA THR A 92 2.81 12.16 3.62
C THR A 92 1.84 11.42 2.70
N LEU A 93 0.59 11.20 3.12
CA LEU A 93 -0.38 10.50 2.28
C LEU A 93 -0.88 11.38 1.13
N ASP A 94 -1.03 12.68 1.37
CA ASP A 94 -1.30 13.68 0.32
C ASP A 94 -0.13 13.75 -0.67
N ALA A 95 1.10 13.65 -0.17
CA ALA A 95 2.31 13.59 -0.99
C ALA A 95 2.35 12.33 -1.88
N LEU A 96 1.98 11.15 -1.34
CA LEU A 96 1.87 9.91 -2.12
C LEU A 96 0.82 10.02 -3.22
N TRP A 97 -0.31 10.68 -2.95
CA TRP A 97 -1.33 10.94 -3.96
C TRP A 97 -0.74 11.73 -5.14
N ASN A 98 -0.10 12.86 -4.84
CA ASN A 98 0.54 13.69 -5.87
C ASN A 98 1.70 12.98 -6.57
N TRP A 99 2.40 12.08 -5.86
CA TRP A 99 3.47 11.27 -6.44
C TRP A 99 2.94 10.32 -7.52
N PHE A 100 1.82 9.66 -7.28
CA PHE A 100 1.20 8.80 -8.29
C PHE A 100 0.71 9.58 -9.51
N ASP A 101 0.12 10.75 -9.29
CA ASP A 101 -0.33 11.62 -10.38
C ASP A 101 0.83 12.09 -11.24
N PHE A 102 1.92 12.54 -10.60
CA PHE A 102 3.16 12.88 -11.26
C PHE A 102 3.69 11.72 -12.11
N LEU A 103 3.87 10.54 -11.51
CA LEU A 103 4.45 9.40 -12.21
C LEU A 103 3.59 8.97 -13.40
N HIS A 104 2.27 8.99 -13.24
CA HIS A 104 1.34 8.58 -14.28
C HIS A 104 1.27 9.59 -15.42
N GLU A 105 1.03 10.87 -15.12
CA GLU A 105 0.88 11.91 -16.13
C GLU A 105 2.17 12.17 -16.93
N THR A 106 3.33 11.93 -16.32
CA THR A 106 4.63 12.11 -16.99
C THR A 106 5.16 10.83 -17.64
N GLY A 107 4.41 9.71 -17.56
CA GLY A 107 4.84 8.43 -18.14
C GLY A 107 6.04 7.79 -17.43
N ARG A 108 6.30 8.17 -16.18
CA ARG A 108 7.40 7.69 -15.34
C ARG A 108 7.04 6.49 -14.47
N MET A 109 5.75 6.18 -14.38
CA MET A 109 5.26 4.99 -13.68
C MET A 109 5.67 3.72 -14.44
N ASP A 110 6.29 2.79 -13.73
CA ASP A 110 6.68 1.49 -14.28
C ASP A 110 5.43 0.71 -14.74
N ARG A 111 5.50 -0.01 -15.86
CA ARG A 111 4.37 -0.77 -16.42
C ARG A 111 3.94 -1.96 -15.54
N ALA A 112 4.82 -2.45 -14.68
CA ALA A 112 4.49 -3.44 -13.68
C ALA A 112 3.69 -2.86 -12.50
N SER A 113 3.51 -1.54 -12.43
CA SER A 113 2.66 -0.91 -11.42
C SER A 113 1.18 -1.26 -11.64
N ASP A 114 0.41 -1.21 -10.55
CA ASP A 114 -1.04 -1.24 -10.63
C ASP A 114 -1.58 0.10 -11.17
N PRO A 115 -2.80 0.15 -11.75
CA PRO A 115 -3.41 1.39 -12.19
C PRO A 115 -3.54 2.41 -11.06
N VAL A 116 -3.41 3.70 -11.36
CA VAL A 116 -3.49 4.79 -10.36
C VAL A 116 -4.77 4.72 -9.51
N ALA A 117 -5.90 4.34 -10.12
CA ALA A 117 -7.16 4.16 -9.41
C ALA A 117 -7.04 3.12 -8.27
N GLU A 118 -6.26 2.05 -8.47
CA GLU A 118 -6.01 1.02 -7.48
C GLU A 118 -4.97 1.46 -6.44
N LEU A 119 -3.94 2.20 -6.86
CA LEU A 119 -2.94 2.79 -5.95
C LEU A 119 -3.55 3.82 -5.00
N ARG A 120 -4.63 4.49 -5.40
CA ARG A 120 -5.33 5.46 -4.55
C ARG A 120 -6.26 4.81 -3.51
N LYS A 121 -6.68 3.55 -3.70
CA LYS A 121 -7.57 2.86 -2.75
C LYS A 121 -6.98 2.78 -1.33
N PRO A 122 -5.70 2.42 -1.12
CA PRO A 122 -5.09 2.47 0.21
C PRO A 122 -5.04 3.88 0.82
N LEU A 123 -4.79 4.90 0.00
CA LEU A 123 -4.77 6.29 0.48
C LEU A 123 -6.17 6.75 0.90
N ALA A 124 -7.21 6.36 0.15
CA ALA A 124 -8.59 6.61 0.54
C ALA A 124 -9.01 5.82 1.79
N CYS A 125 -8.70 4.52 1.82
CA CYS A 125 -9.10 3.62 2.91
C CYS A 125 -8.30 3.92 4.18
N TYR A 126 -6.99 3.69 4.17
CA TYR A 126 -6.14 3.86 5.34
C TYR A 126 -5.92 5.35 5.65
N GLY A 127 -5.57 6.14 4.62
CA GLY A 127 -5.24 7.56 4.76
C GLY A 127 -6.43 8.50 4.92
N ARG A 128 -7.65 8.01 4.73
CA ARG A 128 -8.89 8.82 4.76
C ARG A 128 -8.84 10.01 3.78
N LEU A 129 -8.35 9.79 2.57
CA LEU A 129 -8.43 10.77 1.49
C LEU A 129 -9.72 10.61 0.68
N ASP A 130 -10.30 11.72 0.21
CA ASP A 130 -11.43 11.73 -0.73
C ASP A 130 -10.98 11.35 -2.16
N GLN A 131 -11.92 11.31 -3.13
CA GLN A 131 -11.59 11.00 -4.52
C GLN A 131 -10.67 12.02 -5.21
N HIS A 132 -10.40 13.16 -4.58
CA HIS A 132 -9.52 14.22 -5.05
C HIS A 132 -8.19 14.25 -4.25
N GLY A 133 -7.98 13.32 -3.32
CA GLY A 133 -6.80 13.26 -2.48
C GLY A 133 -6.76 14.30 -1.36
N ASN A 134 -7.90 14.86 -0.96
CA ASN A 134 -7.96 15.73 0.23
C ASN A 134 -8.29 14.91 1.47
N PRO A 135 -7.77 15.28 2.65
CA PRO A 135 -8.17 14.67 3.91
C PRO A 135 -9.67 14.79 4.16
N LEU A 136 -10.32 13.67 4.47
CA LEU A 136 -11.72 13.64 4.88
C LEU A 136 -11.88 14.34 6.25
N PRO A 137 -12.97 15.10 6.45
CA PRO A 137 -13.30 15.68 7.74
C PRO A 137 -13.38 14.62 8.84
N ARG A 138 -13.03 15.01 10.07
CA ARG A 138 -13.14 14.12 11.23
C ARG A 138 -14.60 13.71 11.42
N GLY A 139 -14.83 12.42 11.70
CA GLY A 139 -16.16 11.87 11.97
C GLY A 139 -16.94 11.40 10.73
N VAL A 140 -16.44 11.65 9.52
CA VAL A 140 -17.03 11.10 8.30
C VAL A 140 -16.63 9.62 8.16
N GLY A 141 -17.63 8.76 7.94
CA GLY A 141 -17.44 7.34 7.70
C GLY A 141 -16.72 7.05 6.38
N ARG A 142 -16.08 5.89 6.26
CA ARG A 142 -15.50 5.45 4.99
C ARG A 142 -16.62 4.86 4.12
N GLU A 143 -16.66 5.26 2.85
CA GLU A 143 -17.63 4.72 1.88
C GLU A 143 -17.11 3.49 1.13
N ILE A 144 -15.82 3.15 1.30
CA ILE A 144 -15.18 2.05 0.57
C ILE A 144 -14.86 0.86 1.48
N GLU A 145 -15.08 -0.35 0.97
CA GLU A 145 -14.59 -1.58 1.59
C GLU A 145 -13.05 -1.64 1.54
N CYS A 146 -12.46 -2.28 2.55
CA CYS A 146 -11.02 -2.35 2.66
C CYS A 146 -10.44 -3.40 1.71
N GLU A 147 -9.79 -2.94 0.63
CA GLU A 147 -9.07 -3.81 -0.33
C GLU A 147 -7.54 -3.70 -0.21
N CYS A 148 -7.02 -3.01 0.80
CA CYS A 148 -5.59 -2.66 0.90
C CYS A 148 -4.64 -3.86 0.86
N PHE A 149 -5.10 -5.03 1.29
CA PHE A 149 -4.32 -6.27 1.36
C PHE A 149 -4.52 -7.19 0.15
N LEU A 150 -5.44 -6.84 -0.76
CA LEU A 150 -5.76 -7.68 -1.89
C LEU A 150 -4.78 -7.36 -3.04
N PRO A 151 -4.07 -8.35 -3.60
CA PRO A 151 -3.16 -8.11 -4.73
C PRO A 151 -3.96 -7.87 -6.02
N TYR A 152 -3.89 -6.65 -6.59
CA TYR A 152 -4.76 -6.28 -7.72
C TYR A 152 -4.46 -7.10 -8.97
N ARG A 153 -3.18 -7.17 -9.37
CA ARG A 153 -2.76 -7.79 -10.63
C ARG A 153 -3.12 -9.27 -10.67
N GLU A 154 -2.79 -10.00 -9.62
CA GLU A 154 -3.07 -11.42 -9.45
C GLU A 154 -4.58 -11.67 -9.46
N THR A 155 -5.35 -10.79 -8.82
CA THR A 155 -6.82 -10.85 -8.86
C THR A 155 -7.34 -10.62 -10.28
N ALA A 156 -6.84 -9.58 -10.97
CA ALA A 156 -7.27 -9.24 -12.33
C ALA A 156 -6.89 -10.33 -13.35
N GLU A 157 -5.70 -10.91 -13.22
CA GLU A 157 -5.22 -12.02 -14.06
C GLU A 157 -6.08 -13.27 -13.86
N LEU A 158 -6.37 -13.64 -12.61
CA LEU A 158 -7.25 -14.75 -12.27
C LEU A 158 -8.66 -14.54 -12.86
N LEU A 159 -9.24 -13.35 -12.65
CA LEU A 159 -10.57 -13.03 -13.18
C LEU A 159 -10.58 -13.05 -14.72
N GLY A 160 -9.53 -12.57 -15.36
CA GLY A 160 -9.37 -12.64 -16.81
C GLY A 160 -9.29 -14.08 -17.34
N GLU A 161 -8.60 -14.98 -16.63
CA GLU A 161 -8.55 -16.40 -17.00
C GLU A 161 -9.91 -17.07 -16.83
N LEU A 162 -10.61 -16.78 -15.73
CA LEU A 162 -11.96 -17.29 -15.49
C LEU A 162 -12.96 -16.82 -16.56
N ALA A 163 -12.86 -15.57 -17.00
CA ALA A 163 -13.66 -15.04 -18.10
C ALA A 163 -13.37 -15.78 -19.42
N ARG A 164 -12.09 -15.95 -19.79
CA ARG A 164 -11.69 -16.73 -20.99
C ARG A 164 -12.10 -18.20 -20.91
N GLN A 165 -12.11 -18.78 -19.72
CA GLN A 165 -12.59 -20.15 -19.52
C GLN A 165 -14.10 -20.22 -19.72
N SER A 166 -14.85 -19.28 -19.15
CA SER A 166 -16.30 -19.16 -19.32
C SER A 166 -16.69 -19.07 -20.79
N GLU A 167 -16.00 -18.25 -21.57
CA GLU A 167 -16.22 -18.14 -23.02
C GLU A 167 -15.99 -19.46 -23.76
N ARG A 168 -15.01 -20.26 -23.32
CA ARG A 168 -14.69 -21.57 -23.92
C ARG A 168 -15.67 -22.68 -23.53
N THR A 169 -16.16 -22.69 -22.30
CA THR A 169 -16.95 -23.81 -21.74
C THR A 169 -18.46 -23.53 -21.68
N GLY A 170 -18.88 -22.27 -21.79
CA GLY A 170 -20.25 -21.83 -21.53
C GLY A 170 -20.63 -21.84 -20.05
N GLU A 171 -19.69 -22.17 -19.15
CA GLU A 171 -19.89 -22.12 -17.70
C GLU A 171 -19.83 -20.66 -17.20
N HIS A 172 -20.58 -20.31 -16.15
CA HIS A 172 -20.49 -18.97 -15.58
C HIS A 172 -19.11 -18.73 -14.92
N PRO A 173 -18.46 -17.57 -15.11
CA PRO A 173 -17.04 -17.36 -14.74
C PRO A 173 -16.76 -17.46 -13.23
N LEU A 174 -17.77 -17.25 -12.39
CA LEU A 174 -17.65 -17.37 -10.93
C LEU A 174 -17.90 -18.77 -10.38
N ASP A 175 -18.38 -19.72 -11.19
CA ASP A 175 -18.72 -21.07 -10.71
C ASP A 175 -17.49 -21.87 -10.24
N PRO A 176 -16.31 -21.78 -10.88
CA PRO A 176 -15.09 -22.37 -10.34
C PRO A 176 -14.75 -21.84 -8.94
N LEU A 177 -14.90 -20.54 -8.70
CA LEU A 177 -14.65 -19.91 -7.40
C LEU A 177 -15.67 -20.38 -6.37
N ARG A 178 -16.96 -20.41 -6.71
CA ARG A 178 -18.02 -20.92 -5.82
C ARG A 178 -17.77 -22.37 -5.41
N ARG A 179 -17.33 -23.22 -6.35
CA ARG A 179 -16.96 -24.62 -6.06
C ARG A 179 -15.75 -24.73 -5.16
N ALA A 180 -14.72 -23.90 -5.37
CA ALA A 180 -13.54 -23.88 -4.50
C ALA A 180 -13.89 -23.44 -3.07
N LEU A 181 -14.71 -22.40 -2.92
CA LEU A 181 -15.17 -21.89 -1.62
C LEU A 181 -16.08 -22.88 -0.89
N GLY A 182 -17.02 -23.52 -1.60
CA GLY A 182 -17.89 -24.54 -1.01
C GLY A 182 -17.17 -25.83 -0.57
N ARG A 183 -15.98 -26.11 -1.13
CA ARG A 183 -15.10 -27.19 -0.65
C ARG A 183 -14.29 -26.78 0.58
N ALA A 184 -13.96 -25.51 0.73
CA ALA A 184 -13.19 -24.98 1.86
C ALA A 184 -14.01 -24.98 3.17
N THR A 185 -15.32 -24.78 3.09
CA THR A 185 -16.23 -24.85 4.26
C THR A 185 -16.61 -26.28 4.67
N GLY A 186 -16.16 -27.30 3.94
CA GLY A 186 -16.50 -28.71 4.16
C GLY A 186 -15.44 -29.55 4.90
N ARG A 187 -14.40 -28.92 5.48
CA ARG A 187 -13.39 -29.60 6.30
C ARG A 187 -13.20 -28.89 7.65
N ASP A 188 -14.11 -29.15 8.61
CA ASP A 188 -13.75 -29.42 10.02
C ASP A 188 -14.97 -29.88 10.85
N GLU A 189 -15.68 -30.92 10.41
CA GLU A 189 -16.58 -31.66 11.29
C GLU A 189 -16.25 -33.15 11.20
N GLY A 190 -15.69 -33.68 12.29
CA GLY A 190 -15.65 -35.13 12.51
C GLY A 190 -14.25 -35.73 12.61
N ARG A 191 -13.56 -35.46 13.72
CA ARG A 191 -12.75 -36.51 14.36
C ARG A 191 -12.73 -36.33 15.88
N ASP A 192 -13.90 -36.59 16.47
CA ASP A 192 -14.00 -36.92 17.90
C ASP A 192 -13.52 -38.38 18.07
N ASP A 193 -12.20 -38.56 18.13
CA ASP A 193 -11.60 -39.85 18.47
C ASP A 193 -11.81 -40.08 19.97
N GLY A 194 -12.94 -40.70 20.30
CA GLY A 194 -13.28 -41.17 21.63
C GLY A 194 -12.13 -41.95 22.27
N ARG A 195 -11.51 -41.35 23.29
CA ARG A 195 -10.68 -42.06 24.27
C ARG A 195 -11.41 -42.07 25.60
N SER A 196 -12.03 -43.21 25.88
CA SER A 196 -12.46 -43.59 27.22
C SER A 196 -11.23 -43.68 28.13
N TRP A 197 -11.17 -42.85 29.17
CA TRP A 197 -10.21 -43.02 30.25
C TRP A 197 -10.83 -43.90 31.32
N SER A 198 -10.42 -45.17 31.34
CA SER A 198 -10.65 -46.09 32.45
C SER A 198 -9.70 -45.72 33.60
N THR A 199 -10.23 -45.16 34.68
CA THR A 199 -9.49 -44.96 35.93
C THR A 199 -9.62 -46.19 36.81
N SER A 200 -8.55 -46.99 36.88
CA SER A 200 -8.35 -48.00 37.92
C SER A 200 -7.32 -47.46 38.91
N GLY A 201 -7.67 -47.38 40.19
CA GLY A 201 -6.73 -47.05 41.26
C GLY A 201 -7.40 -46.61 42.56
N SER A 202 -7.74 -47.57 43.42
CA SER A 202 -7.86 -47.41 44.87
C SER A 202 -7.32 -48.67 45.52
#